data_AF-A6GMZ9-F1
#
_entry.id   AF-A6GMZ9-F1
#
_cell.length_a   1.000
_cell.length_b   1.000
_cell.length_c   1.000
_cell.angle_alpha   90.00
_cell.angle_beta   90.00
_cell.angle_gamma   90.00
#
_symmetry.space_group_name_H-M   'P 1'
#
loop_
_entity.id
_entity.type
_entity.pdbx_description
1 polymer ?
#
loop_
_entity_poly.entity_id
_entity_poly.type
_entity_poly.pdbx_seq_one_letter_code
_entity_poly.pdbx_strand_id
1 'polypeptide(L)'
;MLNPPKPAVHKTSPEFLEHVMWNGLFFGLVSLFTPQASLPDTAAMKVEIEQFAQVYTIDTQRIHVRESTMNNPSPFLTNSGIKACVLHVNQHADAKRVWSHFLDSGHEGAEPAFLAFTSAHELTHCLMSEKGKRVTAKQALQEHLGIQFKNNVHFEETLADLVGLAYVQKVMPEYFEVVYRRVKSIRTDFSNRDPEHDSSRALNTHTIAFADQMFSKTDTIRLADAGTR
;
A
#
# COMPACT_ATOMS: atom_id res chain seq x y z
N MET A 1 43.15 45.98 22.11
CA MET A 1 42.84 45.56 20.73
C MET A 1 41.92 44.34 20.82
N LEU A 2 40.63 44.52 20.56
CA LEU A 2 39.59 43.49 20.68
C LEU A 2 39.20 43.05 19.27
N ASN A 3 39.24 41.74 19.01
CA ASN A 3 38.82 41.16 17.73
C ASN A 3 37.30 41.29 17.54
N PRO A 4 36.80 41.52 16.31
CA PRO A 4 35.37 41.60 16.04
C PRO A 4 34.70 40.22 16.08
N PRO A 5 33.39 40.14 16.36
CA PRO A 5 32.67 38.87 16.41
C PRO A 5 32.47 38.29 15.00
N LYS A 6 32.65 36.97 14.88
CA LYS A 6 32.33 36.20 13.67
C LYS A 6 30.82 36.26 13.36
N PRO A 7 30.40 36.30 12.09
CA PRO A 7 28.99 36.28 11.74
C PRO A 7 28.37 34.91 12.10
N ALA A 8 27.14 34.97 12.61
CA ALA A 8 26.32 33.82 12.91
C ALA A 8 26.08 32.99 11.64
N VAL A 9 26.49 31.74 11.68
CA VAL A 9 26.10 30.73 10.68
C VAL A 9 24.60 30.50 10.85
N HIS A 10 23.81 30.99 9.91
CA HIS A 10 22.43 30.54 9.74
C HIS A 10 22.46 29.03 9.53
N LYS A 11 22.13 28.27 10.58
CA LYS A 11 21.73 26.87 10.44
C LYS A 11 20.40 26.88 9.69
N THR A 12 20.46 26.65 8.38
CA THR A 12 19.32 26.13 7.65
C THR A 12 18.92 24.81 8.32
N SER A 13 17.71 24.79 8.87
CA SER A 13 17.11 23.60 9.48
C SER A 13 17.05 22.47 8.45
N PRO A 14 17.60 21.27 8.75
CA PRO A 14 17.35 20.08 7.96
C PRO A 14 16.16 19.33 8.56
N GLU A 15 14.96 19.90 8.46
CA GLU A 15 13.69 19.21 8.82
C GLU A 15 12.74 19.13 7.61
N PHE A 16 13.31 18.93 6.43
CA PHE A 16 12.61 18.37 5.27
C PHE A 16 13.41 17.15 4.80
N LEU A 17 13.53 16.15 5.68
CA LEU A 17 13.88 14.81 5.24
C LEU A 17 12.65 14.26 4.52
N GLU A 18 12.66 14.46 3.20
CA GLU A 18 11.97 13.66 2.21
C GLU A 18 12.13 12.18 2.58
N HIS A 19 11.19 11.64 3.35
CA HIS A 19 10.98 10.21 3.41
C HIS A 19 10.29 9.81 2.11
N VAL A 20 11.07 9.71 1.03
CA VAL A 20 10.63 9.04 -0.18
C VAL A 20 10.58 7.56 0.17
N MET A 21 9.41 7.12 0.64
CA MET A 21 9.12 5.72 0.95
C MET A 21 8.87 5.00 -0.37
N TRP A 22 9.97 4.60 -1.02
CA TRP A 22 9.96 3.82 -2.26
C TRP A 22 9.59 2.36 -1.94
N ASN A 23 8.31 2.12 -1.66
CA ASN A 23 7.83 0.78 -1.35
C ASN A 23 7.51 0.05 -2.65
N GLY A 24 8.48 -0.74 -3.09
CA GLY A 24 8.35 -1.67 -4.19
C GLY A 24 8.15 -3.08 -3.64
N LEU A 25 6.91 -3.56 -3.69
CA LEU A 25 6.47 -4.96 -3.61
C LEU A 25 7.20 -5.92 -4.61
N PHE A 26 8.54 -6.02 -4.67
CA PHE A 26 9.20 -6.71 -5.81
C PHE A 26 10.34 -7.66 -5.53
N PHE A 27 10.14 -8.83 -6.15
CA PHE A 27 10.99 -10.00 -6.16
C PHE A 27 11.91 -10.09 -7.36
N GLY A 28 13.02 -10.78 -7.12
CA GLY A 28 14.04 -11.12 -8.10
C GLY A 28 13.62 -12.21 -9.12
N LEU A 29 14.27 -12.09 -10.29
CA LEU A 29 14.32 -13.00 -11.43
C LEU A 29 12.96 -13.40 -12.00
N VAL A 30 12.29 -12.42 -12.60
CA VAL A 30 11.21 -12.66 -13.54
C VAL A 30 11.78 -13.27 -14.82
N SER A 31 11.30 -14.47 -15.19
CA SER A 31 11.63 -15.15 -16.43
C SER A 31 11.35 -14.23 -17.64
N LEU A 32 12.29 -14.20 -18.60
CA LEU A 32 12.22 -13.41 -19.84
C LEU A 32 11.02 -13.75 -20.76
N PHE A 33 10.22 -14.76 -20.40
CA PHE A 33 9.09 -15.27 -21.19
C PHE A 33 7.71 -15.04 -20.56
N THR A 34 7.61 -14.27 -19.46
CA THR A 34 6.30 -13.92 -18.89
C THR A 34 5.57 -12.91 -19.77
N PRO A 35 4.30 -13.16 -20.15
CA PRO A 35 3.46 -12.14 -20.79
C PRO A 35 3.45 -10.87 -19.95
N GLN A 36 3.42 -9.71 -20.60
CA GLN A 36 3.22 -8.44 -19.90
C GLN A 36 1.73 -8.18 -19.83
N ALA A 37 1.15 -8.23 -18.63
CA ALA A 37 -0.22 -7.80 -18.41
C ALA A 37 -0.28 -6.28 -18.54
N SER A 38 -1.36 -5.77 -19.13
CA SER A 38 -1.63 -4.34 -19.10
C SER A 38 -1.92 -3.92 -17.67
N LEU A 39 -1.31 -2.82 -17.23
CA LEU A 39 -1.69 -2.18 -15.99
C LEU A 39 -2.99 -1.40 -16.20
N PRO A 40 -3.81 -1.25 -15.15
CA PRO A 40 -4.95 -0.34 -15.19
C PRO A 40 -4.47 1.07 -15.50
N ASP A 41 -5.29 1.86 -16.18
CA ASP A 41 -4.99 3.27 -16.42
C ASP A 41 -5.23 4.13 -15.18
N THR A 42 -4.89 5.41 -15.28
CA THR A 42 -5.10 6.35 -14.17
C THR A 42 -6.58 6.64 -13.88
N ALA A 43 -7.50 6.36 -14.80
CA ALA A 43 -8.92 6.54 -14.58
C ALA A 43 -9.49 5.41 -13.71
N ALA A 44 -9.10 4.16 -13.97
CA ALA A 44 -9.41 3.02 -13.12
C ALA A 44 -8.92 3.24 -11.68
N MET A 45 -7.68 3.71 -11.50
CA MET A 45 -7.16 4.04 -10.17
C MET A 45 -7.93 5.16 -9.45
N LYS A 46 -8.50 6.12 -10.19
CA LYS A 46 -9.36 7.16 -9.58
C LYS A 46 -10.68 6.57 -9.09
N VAL A 47 -11.25 5.61 -9.81
CA VAL A 47 -12.44 4.87 -9.36
C VAL A 47 -12.13 4.10 -8.07
N GLU A 48 -10.97 3.44 -7.99
CA GLU A 48 -10.53 2.74 -6.78
C GLU A 48 -10.38 3.69 -5.58
N ILE A 49 -9.86 4.91 -5.77
CA ILE A 49 -9.80 5.94 -4.72
C ILE A 49 -11.20 6.28 -4.19
N GLU A 50 -12.16 6.48 -5.09
CA GLU A 50 -13.53 6.85 -4.73
C GLU A 50 -14.24 5.71 -3.98
N GLN A 51 -14.03 4.46 -4.41
CA GLN A 51 -14.58 3.27 -3.75
C GLN A 51 -13.95 3.04 -2.37
N PHE A 52 -12.62 3.12 -2.28
CA PHE A 52 -11.89 2.99 -1.01
C PHE A 52 -12.36 4.05 0.00
N ALA A 53 -12.58 5.28 -0.46
CA ALA A 53 -13.10 6.37 0.35
C ALA A 53 -14.56 6.16 0.80
N GLN A 54 -15.33 5.23 0.22
CA GLN A 54 -16.63 4.83 0.79
C GLN A 54 -16.47 3.99 2.05
N VAL A 55 -15.38 3.22 2.15
CA VAL A 55 -15.13 2.27 3.25
C VAL A 55 -14.30 2.91 4.37
N TYR A 56 -13.27 3.69 4.01
CA TYR A 56 -12.31 4.23 4.95
C TYR A 56 -12.34 5.75 5.00
N THR A 57 -12.01 6.30 6.18
CA THR A 57 -11.91 7.75 6.37
C THR A 57 -10.54 8.24 5.86
N ILE A 58 -10.49 8.66 4.60
CA ILE A 58 -9.30 9.18 3.93
C ILE A 58 -9.59 10.55 3.30
N ASP A 59 -8.62 11.47 3.36
CA ASP A 59 -8.72 12.73 2.62
C ASP A 59 -8.33 12.49 1.15
N THR A 60 -9.32 12.44 0.27
CA THR A 60 -9.11 12.21 -1.17
C THR A 60 -8.62 13.46 -1.91
N GLN A 61 -8.78 14.66 -1.35
CA GLN A 61 -8.45 15.92 -2.06
C GLN A 61 -6.94 16.07 -2.29
N ARG A 62 -6.13 15.43 -1.44
CA ARG A 62 -4.67 15.41 -1.54
C ARG A 62 -4.13 14.24 -2.37
N ILE A 63 -4.98 13.32 -2.84
CA ILE A 63 -4.54 12.15 -3.60
C ILE A 63 -4.54 12.48 -5.09
N HIS A 64 -3.41 12.19 -5.75
CA HIS A 64 -3.23 12.41 -7.18
C HIS A 64 -2.75 11.11 -7.83
N VAL A 65 -3.31 10.77 -8.99
CA VAL A 65 -2.86 9.62 -9.78
C VAL A 65 -2.09 10.11 -11.00
N ARG A 66 -0.94 9.49 -11.29
CA ARG A 66 -0.13 9.79 -12.48
C ARG A 66 0.44 8.51 -13.07
N GLU A 67 0.70 8.52 -14.38
CA GLU A 67 1.54 7.50 -14.98
C GLU A 67 3.02 7.80 -14.73
N SER A 68 3.84 6.77 -14.68
CA SER A 68 5.28 6.88 -14.60
C SER A 68 5.96 5.77 -15.40
N THR A 69 7.26 5.90 -15.64
CA THR A 69 8.10 4.85 -16.26
C THR A 69 9.37 4.67 -15.44
N MET A 70 9.19 4.58 -14.12
CA MET A 70 10.33 4.51 -13.20
C MET A 70 11.00 3.16 -13.35
N ASN A 71 12.34 3.14 -13.33
CA ASN A 71 13.09 1.89 -13.27
C ASN A 71 12.97 1.26 -11.88
N ASN A 72 11.76 0.80 -11.60
CA ASN A 72 11.33 0.15 -10.39
C ASN A 72 10.38 -0.97 -10.83
N PRO A 73 10.52 -2.18 -10.30
CA PRO A 73 9.65 -3.29 -10.65
C PRO A 73 8.20 -3.14 -10.17
N SER A 74 7.82 -2.04 -9.49
CA SER A 74 6.46 -1.87 -8.97
C SER A 74 5.39 -1.44 -9.94
N PRO A 75 4.27 -2.18 -10.10
CA PRO A 75 3.03 -1.72 -10.74
C PRO A 75 2.52 -0.40 -10.21
N PHE A 76 2.50 -0.26 -8.89
CA PHE A 76 1.94 0.90 -8.20
C PHE A 76 2.92 1.43 -7.16
N LEU A 77 3.15 2.73 -7.16
CA LEU A 77 4.07 3.37 -6.20
C LEU A 77 3.37 4.54 -5.54
N THR A 78 3.60 4.69 -4.25
CA THR A 78 3.09 5.84 -3.50
C THR A 78 4.21 6.76 -3.06
N ASN A 79 4.08 8.04 -3.41
CA ASN A 79 4.80 9.11 -2.73
C ASN A 79 3.83 9.83 -1.79
N SER A 80 3.86 9.48 -0.51
CA SER A 80 2.91 9.97 0.48
C SER A 80 3.47 11.09 1.35
N GLY A 81 2.74 12.18 1.48
CA GLY A 81 3.00 13.25 2.42
C GLY A 81 1.71 13.86 2.99
N ILE A 82 1.85 14.63 4.07
CA ILE A 82 0.71 15.25 4.77
C ILE A 82 -0.11 16.15 3.82
N LYS A 83 0.55 16.88 2.91
CA LYS A 83 -0.09 17.84 1.99
C LYS A 83 -0.53 17.23 0.66
N ALA A 84 0.12 16.17 0.21
CA ALA A 84 -0.10 15.55 -1.08
C ALA A 84 0.33 14.08 -1.02
N CYS A 85 -0.45 13.21 -1.64
CA CYS A 85 -0.11 11.82 -1.88
C CYS A 85 -0.21 11.53 -3.38
N VAL A 86 0.86 11.04 -3.99
CA VAL A 86 0.88 10.73 -5.42
C VAL A 86 0.97 9.22 -5.61
N LEU A 87 -0.08 8.65 -6.20
CA LEU A 87 -0.10 7.28 -6.69
C LEU A 87 0.41 7.25 -8.14
N HIS A 88 1.40 6.43 -8.38
CA HIS A 88 1.98 6.23 -9.70
C HIS A 88 1.58 4.87 -10.25
N VAL A 89 0.99 4.86 -11.44
CA VAL A 89 0.86 3.66 -12.27
C VAL A 89 2.11 3.54 -13.12
N ASN A 90 2.97 2.58 -12.80
CA ASN A 90 4.29 2.47 -13.42
C ASN A 90 4.25 1.63 -14.69
N GLN A 91 4.25 2.30 -15.83
CA GLN A 91 4.21 1.68 -17.15
C GLN A 91 5.54 1.03 -17.57
N HIS A 92 6.55 0.96 -16.70
CA HIS A 92 7.80 0.24 -16.96
C HIS A 92 7.56 -1.25 -17.22
N ALA A 93 8.37 -1.86 -18.09
CA ALA A 93 8.18 -3.25 -18.51
C ALA A 93 8.27 -4.23 -17.33
N ASP A 94 9.19 -4.00 -16.39
CA ASP A 94 9.34 -4.88 -15.22
C ASP A 94 8.11 -4.83 -14.30
N ALA A 95 7.50 -3.65 -14.16
CA ALA A 95 6.25 -3.49 -13.44
C ALA A 95 5.11 -4.28 -14.06
N LYS A 96 4.96 -4.22 -15.39
CA LYS A 96 3.96 -5.02 -16.12
C LYS A 96 4.18 -6.52 -15.98
N ARG A 97 5.43 -6.98 -15.95
CA ARG A 97 5.73 -8.40 -15.73
C ARG A 97 5.37 -8.84 -14.32
N VAL A 98 5.67 -8.02 -13.31
CA VAL A 98 5.32 -8.42 -11.94
C VAL A 98 3.81 -8.35 -11.75
N TRP A 99 3.12 -7.39 -12.36
CA TRP A 99 1.66 -7.40 -12.40
C TRP A 99 1.12 -8.70 -13.00
N SER A 100 1.65 -9.14 -14.15
CA SER A 100 1.26 -10.42 -14.73
C SER A 100 1.50 -11.61 -13.79
N HIS A 101 2.62 -11.63 -13.09
CA HIS A 101 2.87 -12.67 -12.10
C HIS A 101 1.87 -12.57 -10.94
N PHE A 102 1.59 -11.37 -10.44
CA PHE A 102 0.65 -11.16 -9.34
C PHE A 102 -0.76 -11.71 -9.68
N LEU A 103 -1.22 -11.46 -10.92
CA LEU A 103 -2.48 -11.95 -11.46
C LEU A 103 -2.52 -13.46 -11.75
N ASP A 104 -1.36 -14.12 -11.91
CA ASP A 104 -1.24 -15.56 -12.15
C ASP A 104 -1.63 -16.36 -10.90
N SER A 105 -2.95 -16.49 -10.73
CA SER A 105 -3.61 -17.12 -9.59
C SER A 105 -4.39 -18.38 -9.97
N GLY A 106 -4.46 -18.70 -11.27
CA GLY A 106 -5.29 -19.77 -11.82
C GLY A 106 -6.81 -19.53 -11.68
N HIS A 107 -7.23 -18.34 -11.24
CA HIS A 107 -8.63 -17.97 -11.05
C HIS A 107 -9.06 -16.90 -12.05
N GLU A 108 -9.94 -17.30 -12.98
CA GLU A 108 -10.54 -16.37 -13.94
C GLU A 108 -11.42 -15.33 -13.22
N GLY A 109 -11.35 -14.08 -13.67
CA GLY A 109 -12.12 -12.98 -13.11
C GLY A 109 -11.61 -12.40 -11.79
N ALA A 110 -10.51 -12.89 -11.22
CA ALA A 110 -9.96 -12.37 -9.96
C ALA A 110 -9.17 -11.04 -10.11
N GLU A 111 -8.88 -10.61 -11.34
CA GLU A 111 -8.08 -9.39 -11.61
C GLU A 111 -8.63 -8.11 -10.94
N PRO A 112 -9.94 -7.81 -10.95
CA PRO A 112 -10.48 -6.68 -10.22
C PRO A 112 -10.22 -6.76 -8.71
N ALA A 113 -10.20 -7.94 -8.11
CA ALA A 113 -9.92 -8.12 -6.68
C ALA A 113 -8.44 -7.87 -6.36
N PHE A 114 -7.54 -8.24 -7.27
CA PHE A 114 -6.12 -7.88 -7.15
C PHE A 114 -5.90 -6.38 -7.31
N LEU A 115 -6.63 -5.73 -8.22
CA LEU A 115 -6.59 -4.27 -8.35
C LEU A 115 -7.11 -3.58 -7.08
N ALA A 116 -8.23 -4.04 -6.53
CA ALA A 116 -8.77 -3.53 -5.27
C ALA A 116 -7.75 -3.69 -4.13
N PHE A 117 -7.09 -4.85 -4.02
CA PHE A 117 -6.02 -5.08 -3.05
C PHE A 117 -4.85 -4.11 -3.22
N THR A 118 -4.26 -4.03 -4.42
CA THR A 118 -3.07 -3.19 -4.63
C THR A 118 -3.40 -1.71 -4.46
N SER A 119 -4.57 -1.27 -4.91
CA SER A 119 -5.01 0.10 -4.72
C SER A 119 -5.19 0.43 -3.24
N ALA A 120 -5.86 -0.46 -2.48
CA ALA A 120 -6.04 -0.29 -1.04
C ALA A 120 -4.73 -0.34 -0.25
N HIS A 121 -3.78 -1.19 -0.67
CA HIS A 121 -2.43 -1.23 -0.10
C HIS A 121 -1.76 0.15 -0.25
N GLU A 122 -1.70 0.68 -1.48
CA GLU A 122 -1.10 2.00 -1.74
C GLU A 122 -1.86 3.15 -1.06
N LEU A 123 -3.19 3.09 -1.02
CA LEU A 123 -4.02 4.08 -0.34
C LEU A 123 -3.85 4.05 1.18
N THR A 124 -3.43 2.92 1.75
CA THR A 124 -3.08 2.85 3.17
C THR A 124 -1.81 3.66 3.46
N HIS A 125 -0.82 3.68 2.56
CA HIS A 125 0.34 4.58 2.67
C HIS A 125 -0.08 6.04 2.63
N CYS A 126 -0.99 6.40 1.72
CA CYS A 126 -1.61 7.71 1.75
C CYS A 126 -2.25 7.95 3.13
N LEU A 127 -3.13 7.08 3.59
CA LEU A 127 -3.86 7.25 4.84
C LEU A 127 -2.92 7.47 6.03
N MET A 128 -1.84 6.69 6.14
CA MET A 128 -0.84 6.82 7.20
C MET A 128 -0.12 8.17 7.19
N SER A 129 0.10 8.77 6.02
CA SER A 129 0.73 10.09 5.90
C SER A 129 -0.12 11.25 6.42
N GLU A 130 -1.39 11.03 6.76
CA GLU A 130 -2.21 12.05 7.42
C GLU A 130 -1.76 12.28 8.88
N LYS A 131 -1.93 13.52 9.34
CA LYS A 131 -1.39 13.96 10.64
C LYS A 131 -1.85 13.04 11.78
N GLY A 132 -0.88 12.43 12.47
CA GLY A 132 -1.09 11.57 13.64
C GLY A 132 -1.41 10.12 13.32
N LYS A 133 -1.94 9.79 12.12
CA LYS A 133 -2.43 8.43 11.81
C LYS A 133 -1.33 7.37 11.85
N ARG A 134 -0.16 7.63 11.26
CA ARG A 134 0.99 6.69 11.29
C ARG A 134 1.38 6.26 12.70
N VAL A 135 1.55 7.23 13.62
CA VAL A 135 2.02 6.95 14.98
C VAL A 135 0.97 6.17 15.77
N THR A 136 -0.29 6.62 15.71
CA THR A 136 -1.40 5.95 16.40
C THR A 136 -1.60 4.52 15.88
N ALA A 137 -1.58 4.32 14.55
CA ALA A 137 -1.73 3.00 13.96
C ALA A 137 -0.56 2.06 14.31
N LYS A 138 0.68 2.59 14.33
CA LYS A 138 1.86 1.81 14.74
C LYS A 138 1.74 1.31 16.17
N GLN A 139 1.35 2.20 17.10
CA GLN A 139 1.17 1.84 18.51
C GLN A 139 0.09 0.77 18.68
N ALA A 140 -1.09 1.00 18.09
CA ALA A 140 -2.21 0.07 18.17
C ALA A 140 -1.87 -1.31 17.58
N LEU A 141 -1.20 -1.35 16.41
CA LEU A 141 -0.82 -2.61 15.77
C LEU A 141 0.24 -3.38 16.58
N GLN A 142 1.22 -2.70 17.14
CA GLN A 142 2.24 -3.31 18.00
C GLN A 142 1.63 -3.90 19.27
N GLU A 143 0.73 -3.16 19.93
CA GLU A 143 0.01 -3.61 21.12
C GLU A 143 -0.81 -4.86 20.82
N HIS A 144 -1.57 -4.85 19.72
CA HIS A 144 -2.39 -5.99 19.31
C HIS A 144 -1.57 -7.25 18.98
N LEU A 145 -0.45 -7.08 18.29
CA LEU A 145 0.42 -8.20 17.90
C LEU A 145 1.36 -8.66 19.03
N GLY A 146 1.55 -7.85 20.07
CA GLY A 146 2.55 -8.11 21.11
C GLY A 146 3.99 -8.08 20.58
N ILE A 147 4.26 -7.30 19.53
CA ILE A 147 5.59 -7.19 18.90
C ILE A 147 6.06 -5.74 18.82
N GLN A 148 7.35 -5.55 18.59
CA GLN A 148 7.92 -4.28 18.15
C GLN A 148 8.35 -4.42 16.69
N PHE A 149 7.91 -3.50 15.82
CA PHE A 149 8.38 -3.51 14.44
C PHE A 149 9.85 -3.10 14.38
N LYS A 150 10.63 -3.80 13.56
CA LYS A 150 12.08 -3.54 13.37
C LYS A 150 12.36 -2.12 12.89
N ASN A 151 11.54 -1.62 11.97
CA ASN A 151 11.63 -0.28 11.40
C ASN A 151 10.23 0.17 10.91
N ASN A 152 10.14 1.39 10.36
CA ASN A 152 8.88 1.92 9.88
C ASN A 152 8.39 1.25 8.58
N VAL A 153 9.31 0.79 7.72
CA VAL A 153 8.96 0.08 6.47
C VAL A 153 8.17 -1.19 6.79
N HIS A 154 8.68 -2.01 7.71
CA HIS A 154 8.02 -3.24 8.14
C HIS A 154 6.64 -2.99 8.74
N PHE A 155 6.50 -1.94 9.54
CA PHE A 155 5.18 -1.54 10.05
C PHE A 155 4.22 -1.16 8.91
N GLU A 156 4.65 -0.31 8.00
CA GLU A 156 3.78 0.28 6.98
C GLU A 156 3.34 -0.73 5.93
N GLU A 157 4.25 -1.57 5.47
CA GLU A 157 3.95 -2.66 4.54
C GLU A 157 3.02 -3.69 5.18
N THR A 158 3.24 -4.00 6.46
CA THR A 158 2.35 -4.90 7.20
C THR A 158 0.96 -4.31 7.29
N LEU A 159 0.84 -3.03 7.66
CA LEU A 159 -0.48 -2.39 7.78
C LEU A 159 -1.18 -2.27 6.42
N ALA A 160 -0.45 -1.91 5.37
CA ALA A 160 -0.97 -1.79 4.02
C ALA A 160 -1.49 -3.14 3.47
N ASP A 161 -0.77 -4.24 3.71
CA ASP A 161 -1.27 -5.58 3.36
C ASP A 161 -2.55 -5.94 4.14
N LEU A 162 -2.60 -5.66 5.45
CA LEU A 162 -3.75 -5.98 6.29
C LEU A 162 -4.99 -5.18 5.88
N VAL A 163 -4.86 -3.88 5.66
CA VAL A 163 -5.95 -3.02 5.21
C VAL A 163 -6.36 -3.35 3.78
N GLY A 164 -5.40 -3.66 2.89
CA GLY A 164 -5.68 -4.10 1.53
C GLY A 164 -6.52 -5.39 1.50
N LEU A 165 -6.18 -6.37 2.33
CA LEU A 165 -6.95 -7.61 2.46
C LEU A 165 -8.33 -7.38 3.09
N ALA A 166 -8.41 -6.54 4.12
CA ALA A 166 -9.68 -6.16 4.73
C ALA A 166 -10.61 -5.48 3.72
N TYR A 167 -10.06 -4.62 2.86
CA TYR A 167 -10.82 -3.96 1.81
C TYR A 167 -11.40 -4.97 0.81
N VAL A 168 -10.58 -5.89 0.28
CA VAL A 168 -11.05 -6.96 -0.62
C VAL A 168 -12.15 -7.79 0.04
N GLN A 169 -12.00 -8.14 1.33
CA GLN A 169 -13.01 -8.88 2.07
C GLN A 169 -14.38 -8.17 2.09
N LYS A 170 -14.40 -6.83 2.03
CA LYS A 170 -15.63 -6.03 2.02
C LYS A 170 -16.21 -5.85 0.63
N VAL A 171 -15.38 -5.62 -0.40
CA VAL A 171 -15.87 -5.22 -1.73
C VAL A 171 -15.95 -6.37 -2.73
N MET A 172 -15.16 -7.44 -2.53
CA MET A 172 -15.10 -8.63 -3.39
C MET A 172 -14.88 -9.90 -2.55
N PRO A 173 -15.79 -10.22 -1.61
CA PRO A 173 -15.62 -11.33 -0.67
C PRO A 173 -15.44 -12.69 -1.36
N GLU A 174 -16.02 -12.88 -2.54
CA GLU A 174 -15.91 -14.11 -3.34
C GLU A 174 -14.48 -14.39 -3.84
N TYR A 175 -13.65 -13.36 -3.98
CA TYR A 175 -12.25 -13.46 -4.40
C TYR A 175 -11.25 -13.31 -3.24
N PHE A 176 -11.72 -13.06 -2.01
CA PHE A 176 -10.86 -12.83 -0.86
C PHE A 176 -9.85 -13.95 -0.64
N GLU A 177 -10.28 -15.22 -0.65
CA GLU A 177 -9.38 -16.36 -0.42
C GLU A 177 -8.30 -16.48 -1.50
N VAL A 178 -8.63 -16.13 -2.74
CA VAL A 178 -7.68 -16.14 -3.86
C VAL A 178 -6.59 -15.09 -3.63
N VAL A 179 -6.99 -13.86 -3.33
CA VAL A 179 -6.07 -12.76 -3.06
C VAL A 179 -5.25 -13.03 -1.80
N TYR A 180 -5.89 -13.44 -0.70
CA TYR A 180 -5.23 -13.75 0.57
C TYR A 180 -4.13 -14.79 0.41
N ARG A 181 -4.42 -15.92 -0.27
CA ARG A 181 -3.42 -16.97 -0.50
C ARG A 181 -2.27 -16.47 -1.37
N ARG A 182 -2.57 -15.67 -2.40
CA ARG A 182 -1.54 -15.13 -3.29
C ARG A 182 -0.63 -14.16 -2.55
N VAL A 183 -1.19 -13.20 -1.81
CA VAL A 183 -0.42 -12.25 -0.97
C VAL A 183 0.40 -12.99 0.06
N LYS A 184 -0.19 -13.96 0.77
CA LYS A 184 0.53 -14.75 1.79
C LYS A 184 1.70 -15.54 1.19
N SER A 185 1.48 -16.24 0.07
CA SER A 185 2.54 -16.97 -0.63
C SER A 185 3.68 -16.02 -1.00
N ILE A 186 3.35 -14.89 -1.61
CA ILE A 186 4.34 -13.88 -2.02
C ILE A 186 5.08 -13.35 -0.79
N ARG A 187 4.42 -13.03 0.33
CA ARG A 187 5.13 -12.51 1.51
C ARG A 187 6.00 -13.57 2.20
N THR A 188 5.55 -14.83 2.24
CA THR A 188 6.34 -15.95 2.78
C THR A 188 7.54 -16.31 1.91
N ASP A 189 7.42 -16.29 0.59
CA ASP A 189 8.55 -16.53 -0.30
C ASP A 189 9.60 -15.41 -0.19
N PHE A 190 9.18 -14.20 0.25
CA PHE A 190 10.03 -13.00 0.28
C PHE A 190 10.82 -12.85 1.57
N SER A 191 10.24 -13.31 2.68
CA SER A 191 10.80 -13.08 4.02
C SER A 191 12.26 -13.54 4.14
N ASN A 192 12.67 -14.48 3.30
CA ASN A 192 14.05 -14.98 3.23
C ASN A 192 15.03 -14.02 2.51
N ARG A 193 14.55 -13.12 1.66
CA ARG A 193 15.34 -12.20 0.85
C ARG A 193 15.27 -10.75 1.34
N ASP A 194 14.15 -10.36 1.92
CA ASP A 194 13.92 -9.02 2.45
C ASP A 194 13.05 -9.09 3.71
N PRO A 195 13.69 -9.25 4.88
CA PRO A 195 12.99 -9.39 6.16
C PRO A 195 12.29 -8.12 6.64
N GLU A 196 12.45 -6.99 5.95
CA GLU A 196 11.79 -5.73 6.29
C GLU A 196 10.38 -5.65 5.70
N HIS A 197 10.06 -6.44 4.68
CA HIS A 197 8.73 -6.48 4.05
C HIS A 197 7.95 -7.77 4.40
N ASP A 198 8.41 -8.51 5.40
CA ASP A 198 7.78 -9.75 5.86
C ASP A 198 6.57 -9.49 6.77
N SER A 199 5.40 -9.36 6.17
CA SER A 199 4.12 -9.27 6.90
C SER A 199 3.55 -10.64 7.30
N SER A 200 4.19 -11.76 6.91
CA SER A 200 3.56 -13.10 6.91
C SER A 200 3.04 -13.53 8.29
N ARG A 201 3.70 -13.12 9.37
CA ARG A 201 3.30 -13.42 10.76
C ARG A 201 2.03 -12.68 11.18
N ALA A 202 1.77 -11.51 10.61
CA ALA A 202 0.59 -10.70 10.89
C ALA A 202 -0.61 -11.11 10.03
N LEU A 203 -0.39 -11.75 8.87
CA LEU A 203 -1.44 -12.13 7.91
C LEU A 203 -2.34 -13.27 8.39
N ASN A 204 -3.25 -12.96 9.31
CA ASN A 204 -4.34 -13.82 9.75
C ASN A 204 -5.65 -13.03 9.89
N THR A 205 -6.78 -13.74 9.88
CA THR A 205 -8.13 -13.13 9.86
C THR A 205 -8.36 -12.16 11.01
N HIS A 206 -7.85 -12.46 12.22
CA HIS A 206 -8.05 -11.60 13.39
C HIS A 206 -7.31 -10.28 13.25
N THR A 207 -6.05 -10.31 12.81
CA THR A 207 -5.26 -9.08 12.58
C THR A 207 -5.83 -8.26 11.43
N ILE A 208 -6.31 -8.90 10.36
CA ILE A 208 -6.95 -8.24 9.22
C ILE A 208 -8.18 -7.46 9.69
N ALA A 209 -9.07 -8.10 10.46
CA ALA A 209 -10.25 -7.45 11.03
C ALA A 209 -9.89 -6.32 12.01
N PHE A 210 -8.79 -6.44 12.75
CA PHE A 210 -8.33 -5.37 13.63
C PHE A 210 -7.80 -4.16 12.87
N ALA A 211 -6.97 -4.37 11.83
CA ALA A 211 -6.46 -3.29 10.99
C ALA A 211 -7.60 -2.53 10.30
N ASP A 212 -8.63 -3.27 9.86
CA ASP A 212 -9.84 -2.68 9.29
C ASP A 212 -10.51 -1.66 10.20
N GLN A 213 -10.66 -2.00 11.49
CA GLN A 213 -11.33 -1.16 12.48
C GLN A 213 -10.59 0.15 12.76
N MET A 214 -9.28 0.22 12.50
CA MET A 214 -8.49 1.44 12.75
C MET A 214 -8.94 2.62 11.89
N PHE A 215 -9.44 2.35 10.69
CA PHE A 215 -9.69 3.38 9.68
C PHE A 215 -11.10 3.35 9.10
N SER A 216 -11.85 2.28 9.37
CA SER A 216 -13.22 2.11 8.89
C SER A 216 -14.09 3.27 9.32
N LYS A 217 -14.97 3.72 8.42
CA LYS A 217 -16.08 4.59 8.81
C LYS A 217 -17.00 3.81 9.75
N THR A 218 -17.34 4.42 10.87
CA THR A 218 -18.13 3.82 11.96
C THR A 218 -19.52 3.34 11.50
N ASP A 219 -19.99 3.79 10.32
CA ASP A 219 -21.32 3.53 9.77
C ASP A 219 -21.34 2.67 8.48
N THR A 220 -20.34 1.84 8.19
CA THR A 220 -20.36 1.04 6.94
C THR A 220 -21.33 -0.15 7.01
N ILE A 221 -22.61 0.16 6.84
CA ILE A 221 -23.73 -0.73 6.52
C ILE A 221 -23.51 -1.32 5.12
N ARG A 222 -23.59 -2.65 5.01
CA ARG A 222 -23.85 -3.48 3.81
C ARG A 222 -23.47 -2.86 2.45
N LEU A 223 -22.24 -3.09 1.99
CA LEU A 223 -21.92 -3.13 0.56
C LEU A 223 -22.05 -4.58 0.07
N ALA A 224 -23.29 -5.05 0.04
CA ALA A 224 -23.70 -6.24 -0.70
C ALA A 224 -25.10 -5.93 -1.23
N ASP A 225 -25.16 -5.08 -2.24
CA ASP A 225 -26.29 -4.90 -3.16
C ASP A 225 -25.90 -3.84 -4.21
N ALA A 226 -24.97 -4.19 -5.11
CA ALA A 226 -24.79 -3.48 -6.37
C ALA A 226 -24.84 -4.50 -7.51
N GLY A 227 -26.08 -4.91 -7.84
CA GLY A 227 -26.62 -5.42 -9.12
C GLY A 227 -25.66 -6.21 -10.04
N THR A 228 -25.91 -7.50 -10.28
CA THR A 228 -26.78 -7.90 -11.41
C THR A 228 -27.23 -6.75 -12.31
N ARG A 229 -26.46 -6.48 -13.37
CA ARG A 229 -26.94 -6.22 -14.72
C ARG A 229 -25.98 -6.80 -15.73
#